data_AF-A0A015JQT1-F1
#
_entry.id   AF-A0A015JQT1-F1
#
_cell.length_a   1.000
_cell.length_b   1.000
_cell.length_c   1.000
_cell.angle_alpha   90.00
_cell.angle_beta   90.00
_cell.angle_gamma   90.00
#
_symmetry.space_group_name_H-M   'P 1'
#
loop_
_entity.id
_entity.type
_entity.pdbx_description
1 polymer ?
#
loop_
_entity_poly.entity_id
_entity_poly.type
_entity_poly.pdbx_seq_one_letter_code
_entity_poly.pdbx_strand_id
1 'polypeptide(L)'
;MIALKSADLSKASLYVLEEMQKEVEIYKDLANIQGKYIPKLVCYRYYEGGMSFVISLTIISTMLSDQKIMKRQRLKAIKELEAIYKRGILHNDI
;
A
#
# COMPACT_ATOMS: atom_id res chain seq x y z
N MET A 1 -11.72 -6.51 6.34
CA MET A 1 -11.14 -7.35 5.28
C MET A 1 -9.68 -6.93 5.08
N ILE A 2 -8.77 -7.89 4.86
CA ILE A 2 -7.33 -7.66 4.75
C ILE A 2 -6.87 -8.14 3.37
N ALA A 3 -6.05 -7.34 2.70
CA ALA A 3 -5.33 -7.73 1.51
C ALA A 3 -3.93 -8.20 1.89
N LEU A 4 -3.46 -9.26 1.23
CA LEU A 4 -2.13 -9.82 1.41
C LEU A 4 -1.32 -9.62 0.13
N LYS A 5 -0.14 -8.99 0.27
CA LYS A 5 0.87 -8.92 -0.78
C LYS A 5 2.05 -9.78 -0.32
N SER A 6 2.45 -10.75 -1.11
CA SER A 6 3.52 -11.69 -0.74
C SER A 6 4.47 -11.93 -1.90
N ALA A 7 5.75 -12.12 -1.59
CA ALA A 7 6.75 -12.63 -2.53
C ALA A 7 7.34 -13.93 -2.00
N ASP A 8 7.34 -14.96 -2.85
CA ASP A 8 8.05 -16.22 -2.63
C ASP A 8 9.55 -15.98 -2.85
N LEU A 9 10.33 -15.98 -1.78
CA LEU A 9 11.76 -15.64 -1.77
C LEU A 9 12.63 -16.72 -2.42
N SER A 10 12.09 -17.92 -2.68
CA SER A 10 12.79 -18.93 -3.49
C SER A 10 12.78 -18.61 -4.99
N LYS A 11 11.84 -17.75 -5.44
CA LYS A 11 11.63 -17.39 -6.85
C LYS A 11 11.81 -15.90 -7.14
N ALA A 12 11.53 -15.07 -6.16
CA ALA A 12 11.64 -13.62 -6.28
C ALA A 12 13.11 -13.21 -6.30
N SER A 13 13.43 -12.21 -7.12
CA SER A 13 14.76 -11.60 -7.07
C SER A 13 14.94 -10.84 -5.76
N LEU A 14 16.20 -10.67 -5.32
CA LEU A 14 16.56 -9.83 -4.16
C LEU A 14 15.98 -8.41 -4.28
N TYR A 15 15.95 -7.87 -5.50
CA TYR A 15 15.34 -6.58 -5.80
C TYR A 15 13.86 -6.50 -5.38
N VAL A 16 13.06 -7.54 -5.62
CA VAL A 16 11.64 -7.56 -5.22
C VAL A 16 11.49 -7.50 -3.70
N LEU A 17 12.34 -8.22 -2.97
CA LEU A 17 12.35 -8.16 -1.50
C LEU A 17 12.72 -6.76 -0.99
N GLU A 18 13.75 -6.13 -1.57
CA GLU A 18 14.14 -4.77 -1.21
C GLU A 18 13.01 -3.76 -1.44
N GLU A 19 12.32 -3.84 -2.57
CA GLU A 19 11.18 -2.97 -2.88
C GLU A 19 10.01 -3.19 -1.90
N MET A 20 9.72 -4.44 -1.53
CA MET A 20 8.71 -4.73 -0.51
C MET A 20 9.10 -4.20 0.87
N GLN A 21 10.37 -4.29 1.25
CA GLN A 21 10.85 -3.73 2.52
C GLN A 21 10.78 -2.20 2.52
N LYS A 22 11.16 -1.54 1.42
CA LYS A 22 11.01 -0.08 1.27
C LYS A 22 9.54 0.34 1.36
N GLU A 23 8.63 -0.43 0.77
CA GLU A 23 7.19 -0.18 0.89
C GLU A 23 6.74 -0.20 2.36
N VAL A 24 7.21 -1.16 3.16
CA VAL A 24 6.93 -1.21 4.60
C VAL A 24 7.45 0.04 5.33
N GLU A 25 8.67 0.50 5.03
CA GLU A 25 9.23 1.71 5.63
C GLU A 25 8.42 2.96 5.26
N ILE A 26 8.01 3.10 4.01
CA ILE A 26 7.11 4.18 3.58
C ILE A 26 5.80 4.14 4.38
N TYR A 27 5.19 2.96 4.55
CA TYR A 27 3.97 2.86 5.36
C TYR A 27 4.21 3.28 6.81
N LYS A 28 5.34 2.92 7.42
CA LYS A 28 5.69 3.37 8.78
C LYS A 28 5.78 4.89 8.87
N ASP A 29 6.45 5.55 7.92
CA ASP A 29 6.56 7.00 7.86
C ASP A 29 5.19 7.69 7.68
N LEU A 30 4.28 7.00 6.98
CA LEU A 30 2.91 7.45 6.72
C LEU A 30 1.89 7.08 7.82
N ALA A 31 2.32 6.57 8.99
CA ALA A 31 1.42 6.05 10.03
C ALA A 31 0.27 7.02 10.40
N ASN A 32 0.52 8.33 10.38
CA ASN A 32 -0.47 9.35 10.74
C ASN A 32 -1.59 9.59 9.69
N ILE A 33 -1.49 9.03 8.48
CA ILE A 33 -2.54 9.13 7.45
C ILE A 33 -3.18 7.80 7.07
N GLN A 34 -2.68 6.70 7.66
CA GLN A 34 -3.23 5.38 7.46
C GLN A 34 -4.69 5.28 7.96
N GLY A 35 -5.53 4.60 7.19
CA GLY A 35 -6.96 4.45 7.43
C GLY A 35 -7.79 5.71 7.16
N LYS A 36 -7.15 6.82 6.80
CA LYS A 36 -7.82 8.05 6.39
C LYS A 36 -7.67 8.27 4.89
N TYR A 37 -6.45 8.20 4.39
CA TYR A 37 -6.10 8.48 2.98
C TYR A 37 -5.47 7.27 2.28
N ILE A 38 -4.81 6.39 3.04
CA ILE A 38 -4.18 5.16 2.52
C ILE A 38 -4.59 3.96 3.39
N PRO A 39 -4.50 2.72 2.88
CA PRO A 39 -4.65 1.50 3.68
C PRO A 39 -3.82 1.52 4.97
N LYS A 40 -4.32 0.88 6.03
CA LYS A 40 -3.51 0.64 7.23
C LYS A 40 -2.60 -0.56 7.01
N LEU A 41 -1.34 -0.41 7.38
CA LEU A 41 -0.40 -1.53 7.53
C LEU A 41 -0.81 -2.33 8.76
N VAL A 42 -1.19 -3.59 8.55
CA VAL A 42 -1.64 -4.50 9.60
C VAL A 42 -0.50 -5.38 10.09
N CYS A 43 0.30 -5.92 9.17
CA CYS A 43 1.39 -6.83 9.48
C CYS A 43 2.43 -6.80 8.36
N TYR A 44 3.68 -7.04 8.69
CA TYR A 44 4.71 -7.44 7.74
C TYR A 44 5.62 -8.46 8.42
N ARG A 45 5.93 -9.58 7.76
CA ARG A 45 6.82 -10.60 8.32
C ARG A 45 7.38 -11.54 7.27
N TYR A 46 8.44 -12.24 7.64
CA TYR A 46 8.83 -13.48 6.99
C TYR A 46 7.87 -14.60 7.40
N TYR A 47 7.49 -15.44 6.44
CA TYR A 47 6.58 -16.55 6.63
C TYR A 47 7.26 -17.87 6.24
N GLU A 48 6.81 -18.98 6.84
CA GLU A 48 7.35 -20.34 6.64
C GLU A 48 8.88 -20.43 6.71
N GLY A 49 9.47 -19.93 7.80
CA GLY A 49 10.93 -20.01 8.02
C GLY A 49 11.76 -19.15 7.06
N GLY A 50 11.16 -18.12 6.45
CA GLY A 50 11.84 -17.22 5.51
C GLY A 50 11.63 -17.59 4.04
N MET A 51 10.70 -18.48 3.72
CA MET A 51 10.35 -18.81 2.33
C MET A 51 9.61 -17.68 1.63
N SER A 52 8.87 -16.84 2.34
CA SER A 52 8.19 -15.69 1.75
C SER A 52 8.25 -14.45 2.63
N PHE A 53 8.19 -13.28 2.01
CA PHE A 53 7.95 -12.02 2.70
C PHE A 53 6.53 -11.55 2.41
N VAL A 54 5.84 -11.12 3.47
CA VAL A 54 4.41 -10.84 3.43
C VAL A 54 4.13 -9.48 4.02
N ILE A 55 3.27 -8.69 3.35
CA ILE A 55 2.71 -7.42 3.81
C ILE A 55 1.18 -7.57 3.83
N SER A 56 0.56 -7.20 4.94
CA SER A 56 -0.89 -7.20 5.11
C SER A 56 -1.41 -5.78 5.27
N LEU A 57 -2.39 -5.40 4.45
CA LEU A 57 -3.01 -4.07 4.43
C LEU A 57 -4.53 -4.17 4.65
N THR A 58 -5.16 -3.14 5.22
CA THR A 58 -6.63 -3.09 5.29
C THR A 58 -7.24 -2.78 3.93
N ILE A 59 -8.32 -3.47 3.56
CA ILE A 59 -9.14 -3.10 2.39
C ILE A 59 -10.11 -2.00 2.81
N ILE A 60 -9.99 -0.81 2.19
CA ILE A 60 -10.80 0.37 2.53
C ILE A 60 -12.10 0.41 1.71
N SER A 61 -12.10 -0.09 0.47
CA SER A 61 -13.28 -0.09 -0.40
C SER A 61 -13.09 -1.00 -1.63
N THR A 62 -14.07 -0.99 -2.53
CA THR A 62 -14.00 -1.59 -3.86
C THR A 62 -13.08 -0.81 -4.79
N MET A 63 -12.46 -1.50 -5.75
CA MET A 63 -11.69 -0.85 -6.82
C MET A 63 -12.58 0.05 -7.70
N LEU A 64 -11.98 1.10 -8.25
CA LEU A 64 -12.66 2.13 -9.06
C LEU A 64 -12.89 1.72 -10.52
N SER A 65 -12.27 0.64 -11.00
CA SER A 65 -12.26 0.21 -12.42
C SER A 65 -13.65 0.07 -13.04
N ASP A 66 -14.62 -0.40 -12.26
CA ASP A 66 -15.96 -0.75 -12.76
C ASP A 66 -17.05 0.27 -12.38
N GLN A 67 -16.67 1.43 -11.83
CA GLN A 67 -17.62 2.37 -11.23
C GLN A 67 -17.60 3.75 -11.87
N LYS A 68 -18.80 4.31 -12.10
CA LYS A 68 -18.96 5.69 -12.54
C LYS A 68 -18.54 6.65 -11.43
N ILE A 69 -17.43 7.36 -11.63
CA ILE A 69 -16.88 8.28 -10.64
C ILE A 69 -17.63 9.62 -10.66
N MET A 70 -18.14 10.04 -9.50
CA MET A 70 -18.76 11.36 -9.32
C MET A 70 -17.71 12.48 -9.17
N LYS A 71 -18.04 13.72 -9.57
CA LYS A 71 -17.17 14.89 -9.38
C LYS A 71 -16.67 15.04 -7.93
N ARG A 72 -17.53 14.78 -6.94
CA ARG A 72 -17.17 14.83 -5.51
C ARG A 72 -16.09 13.81 -5.14
N GLN A 73 -16.13 12.60 -5.70
CA GLN A 73 -15.13 11.56 -5.46
C GLN A 73 -13.79 11.94 -6.10
N ARG A 74 -13.78 12.53 -7.29
CA ARG A 74 -12.55 13.06 -7.91
C ARG A 74 -11.88 14.14 -7.05
N LEU A 75 -12.67 15.11 -6.59
CA LEU A 75 -12.15 16.18 -5.72
C LEU A 75 -11.63 15.64 -4.39
N LYS A 76 -12.25 14.58 -3.86
CA LYS A 76 -11.75 13.88 -2.68
C LYS A 76 -10.41 13.22 -2.97
N ALA A 77 -10.32 12.40 -4.02
CA ALA A 77 -9.08 11.72 -4.42
C ALA A 77 -7.90 12.68 -4.62
N ILE A 78 -8.13 13.84 -5.26
CA ILE A 78 -7.09 14.88 -5.44
C ILE A 78 -6.58 15.39 -4.07
N LYS A 79 -7.48 15.69 -3.12
CA LYS A 79 -7.09 16.13 -1.77
C LYS A 79 -6.33 15.06 -1.00
N GLU A 80 -6.69 13.80 -1.17
CA GLU A 80 -6.01 12.67 -0.54
C GLU A 80 -4.59 12.51 -1.13
N LEU A 81 -4.46 12.65 -2.44
CA LEU A 81 -3.19 12.60 -3.14
C LEU A 81 -2.26 13.77 -2.75
N GLU A 82 -2.79 15.00 -2.63
CA GLU A 82 -2.03 16.14 -2.10
C GLU A 82 -1.48 15.89 -0.68
N ALA A 83 -2.23 15.17 0.16
CA ALA A 83 -1.76 14.82 1.50
C ALA A 83 -0.59 13.84 1.49
N ILE A 84 -0.53 12.95 0.48
CA ILE A 84 0.59 12.04 0.25
C ILE A 84 1.79 12.82 -0.29
N TYR A 85 1.59 13.68 -1.30
CA TYR A 85 2.67 14.50 -1.88
C TYR A 85 3.34 15.43 -0.88
N LYS A 86 2.60 16.00 0.07
CA LYS A 86 3.17 16.83 1.15
C LYS A 86 4.16 16.08 2.05
N ARG A 87 4.21 14.75 1.98
CA ARG A 87 5.17 13.90 2.70
C ARG A 87 6.33 13.44 1.81
N GLY A 88 6.46 13.99 0.60
CA GLY A 88 7.55 13.69 -0.32
C GLY A 88 7.40 12.35 -1.06
N ILE A 89 6.22 11.74 -1.03
CA ILE A 89 5.98 10.43 -1.65
C ILE A 89 5.24 10.61 -2.97
N LEU A 90 5.81 10.04 -4.03
CA LEU A 90 5.24 10.00 -5.36
C LEU A 90 4.63 8.62 -5.59
N HIS A 91 3.32 8.58 -5.83
CA HIS A 91 2.62 7.35 -6.19
C HIS A 91 2.78 7.14 -7.70
N ASN A 92 3.68 6.24 -8.11
CA ASN A 92 4.06 6.05 -9.51
C ASN A 92 3.01 5.29 -10.36
N ASP A 93 1.97 4.76 -9.74
CA ASP A 93 0.96 3.90 -10.39
C ASP A 93 -0.44 4.27 -9.84
N ILE A 94 -1.14 5.23 -10.46
CA ILE A 94 -2.46 5.76 -10.04
C ILE A 94 -3.54 5.41 -11.07
#